data_AF-A0A352SB61-F1
#
_entry.id   AF-A0A352SB61-F1
#
_cell.length_a   1.000
_cell.length_b   1.000
_cell.length_c   1.000
_cell.angle_alpha   90.00
_cell.angle_beta   90.00
_cell.angle_gamma   90.00
#
_symmetry.space_group_name_H-M   'P 1'
#
loop_
_entity.id
_entity.type
_entity.pdbx_description
1 polymer ?
#
loop_
_entity_poly.entity_id
_entity_poly.type
_entity_poly.pdbx_seq_one_letter_code
_entity_poly.pdbx_strand_id
1 'polypeptide(L)'
;MSESRLSPNYRTEIVQDLADIDANDWDALLAAQAEPTPFLRHAFLQALHASGSATDETGWSPRFLALWVPDGKEPGRDRLAAAMPLYAKSHSYGEYV
;
A
#
# COMPACT_ATOMS: atom_id res chain seq x y z
N MET A 1 8.64 -39.68 2.48
CA MET A 1 7.42 -38.87 2.29
C MET A 1 7.88 -37.44 2.16
N SER A 2 7.89 -36.90 0.94
CA SER A 2 8.28 -35.51 0.68
C SER A 2 7.07 -34.63 1.01
N GLU A 3 7.18 -33.80 2.05
CA GLU A 3 6.26 -32.71 2.26
C GLU A 3 6.40 -31.75 1.07
N SER A 4 5.39 -31.71 0.21
CA SER A 4 5.21 -30.63 -0.74
C SER A 4 5.04 -29.35 0.08
N ARG A 5 6.11 -28.55 0.17
CA ARG A 5 5.99 -27.14 0.57
C ARG A 5 5.13 -26.48 -0.50
N LEU A 6 3.82 -26.41 -0.28
CA LEU A 6 2.94 -25.56 -1.06
C LEU A 6 3.50 -24.15 -0.95
N SER A 7 4.05 -23.63 -2.05
CA SER A 7 4.43 -22.23 -2.14
C SER A 7 3.19 -21.41 -1.76
N PRO A 8 3.28 -20.49 -0.79
CA PRO A 8 2.14 -19.67 -0.44
C PRO A 8 1.67 -18.93 -1.69
N ASN A 9 0.36 -18.85 -1.89
CA ASN A 9 -0.19 -18.10 -3.02
C ASN A 9 -0.01 -16.61 -2.72
N TYR A 10 0.94 -15.96 -3.37
CA TYR A 10 1.19 -14.53 -3.22
C TYR A 10 0.60 -13.79 -4.41
N ARG A 11 -0.16 -12.72 -4.13
CA ARG A 11 -0.70 -11.83 -5.16
C ARG A 11 -0.16 -10.43 -4.97
N THR A 12 0.53 -9.91 -5.98
CA THR A 12 0.94 -8.50 -6.02
C THR A 12 -0.06 -7.68 -6.82
N GLU A 13 -0.31 -6.46 -6.37
CA GLU A 13 -1.28 -5.57 -6.99
C GLU A 13 -0.81 -4.12 -6.89
N ILE A 14 -1.03 -3.34 -7.95
CA ILE A 14 -0.90 -1.88 -7.89
C ILE A 14 -2.29 -1.31 -7.71
N VAL A 15 -2.60 -0.88 -6.50
CA VAL A 15 -3.85 -0.21 -6.15
C VAL A 15 -3.75 1.27 -6.51
N GLN A 16 -4.81 1.83 -7.10
CA GLN A 16 -4.83 3.22 -7.57
C GLN A 16 -5.32 4.18 -6.49
N ASP A 17 -6.27 3.76 -5.66
CA ASP A 17 -6.81 4.55 -4.55
C ASP A 17 -6.54 3.84 -3.22
N LEU A 18 -5.96 4.56 -2.25
CA LEU A 18 -5.70 4.03 -0.92
C LEU A 18 -7.00 3.63 -0.19
N ALA A 19 -8.14 4.22 -0.59
CA ALA A 19 -9.46 3.87 -0.06
C ALA A 19 -9.86 2.41 -0.35
N ASP A 20 -9.26 1.76 -1.36
CA ASP A 20 -9.51 0.35 -1.69
C ASP A 20 -8.79 -0.63 -0.74
N ILE A 21 -7.96 -0.11 0.17
CA ILE A 21 -7.27 -0.90 1.20
C ILE A 21 -7.86 -0.54 2.56
N ASP A 22 -8.27 -1.56 3.34
CA ASP A 22 -8.76 -1.36 4.69
C ASP A 22 -7.71 -0.66 5.57
N ALA A 23 -8.12 0.42 6.23
CA ALA A 23 -7.22 1.24 7.02
C ALA A 23 -6.61 0.49 8.21
N ASN A 24 -7.32 -0.47 8.81
CA ASN A 24 -6.78 -1.28 9.91
C ASN A 24 -5.75 -2.27 9.40
N ASP A 25 -6.00 -2.90 8.25
CA ASP A 25 -5.02 -3.80 7.62
C ASP A 25 -3.74 -3.04 7.25
N TRP A 26 -3.85 -1.81 6.73
CA TRP A 26 -2.70 -0.94 6.48
C TRP A 26 -1.98 -0.51 7.76
N ASP A 27 -2.69 0.03 8.74
CA ASP A 27 -2.10 0.53 9.98
C ASP A 27 -1.50 -0.62 10.82
N ALA A 28 -1.99 -1.85 10.68
CA ALA A 28 -1.38 -3.04 11.28
C ALA A 28 0.02 -3.33 10.71
N LEU A 29 0.26 -3.10 9.42
CA LEU A 29 1.60 -3.21 8.84
C LEU A 29 2.56 -2.18 9.47
N LEU A 30 2.09 -0.95 9.64
CA LEU A 30 2.89 0.11 10.24
C LEU A 30 3.19 -0.19 11.72
N ALA A 31 2.19 -0.65 12.48
CA ALA A 31 2.37 -1.05 13.87
C ALA A 31 3.37 -2.20 14.06
N ALA A 32 3.58 -3.03 13.03
CA ALA A 32 4.56 -4.12 13.04
C ALA A 32 6.00 -3.67 12.71
N GLN A 33 6.21 -2.43 12.28
CA GLN A 33 7.55 -1.90 12.00
C GLN A 33 8.31 -1.61 13.30
N ALA A 34 9.64 -1.76 13.27
CA ALA A 34 10.49 -1.41 14.41
C ALA A 34 10.43 0.11 14.73
N GLU A 35 10.31 0.93 13.69
CA GLU A 35 10.29 2.40 13.78
C GLU A 35 9.12 2.96 12.95
N PRO A 36 7.88 2.90 13.47
CA PRO A 36 6.72 3.41 12.75
C PRO A 36 6.76 4.95 12.67
N THR A 37 6.43 5.49 11.50
CA THR A 37 6.27 6.94 11.28
C THR A 37 4.79 7.31 11.07
N PRO A 38 4.31 8.44 11.64
CA PRO A 38 2.95 8.91 11.38
C PRO A 38 2.69 9.23 9.90
N PHE A 39 3.74 9.51 9.13
CA PHE A 39 3.64 9.86 7.71
C PHE A 39 3.30 8.68 6.79
N LEU A 40 3.27 7.46 7.34
CA LEU A 40 2.81 6.26 6.63
C LEU A 40 1.47 5.75 7.15
N ARG A 41 0.79 6.46 8.07
CA ARG A 41 -0.57 6.10 8.48
C ARG A 41 -1.53 6.22 7.31
N HIS A 42 -2.50 5.32 7.23
CA HIS A 42 -3.54 5.36 6.20
C HIS A 42 -4.21 6.73 6.14
N ALA A 43 -4.63 7.24 7.31
CA ALA A 43 -5.28 8.54 7.43
C ALA A 43 -4.39 9.73 7.00
N PHE A 44 -3.06 9.66 7.23
CA PHE A 44 -2.16 10.73 6.79
C PHE A 44 -2.03 10.73 5.27
N LEU A 45 -1.83 9.56 4.66
CA LEU A 45 -1.72 9.41 3.22
C LEU A 45 -3.02 9.82 2.52
N GLN A 46 -4.19 9.41 3.04
CA GLN A 46 -5.47 9.90 2.55
C GLN A 46 -5.60 11.41 2.65
N ALA A 47 -5.21 12.01 3.78
CA ALA A 47 -5.25 13.46 3.94
C ALA A 47 -4.34 14.18 2.92
N LEU A 48 -3.18 13.60 2.58
CA LEU A 48 -2.25 14.13 1.59
C LEU A 48 -2.85 14.18 0.17
N HIS A 49 -3.69 13.20 -0.19
CA HIS A 49 -4.38 13.20 -1.49
C HIS A 49 -5.62 14.08 -1.44
N ALA A 50 -6.42 13.99 -0.37
CA ALA A 50 -7.63 14.79 -0.19
C ALA A 50 -7.34 16.30 -0.12
N SER A 51 -6.14 16.70 0.35
CA SER A 51 -5.71 18.10 0.36
C SER A 51 -5.27 18.62 -1.02
N GLY A 52 -5.13 17.77 -2.03
CA GLY A 52 -4.59 18.13 -3.34
C GLY A 52 -3.07 18.28 -3.36
N SER A 53 -2.34 17.81 -2.34
CA SER A 53 -0.90 18.01 -2.25
C SER A 53 -0.11 17.09 -3.18
N ALA A 54 -0.49 15.81 -3.25
CA ALA A 54 0.14 14.82 -4.12
C ALA A 54 -0.92 14.12 -4.98
N THR A 55 -1.36 14.81 -6.03
CA THR A 55 -2.41 14.34 -6.95
C THR A 55 -1.99 14.49 -8.40
N ASP A 56 -2.77 13.92 -9.31
CA ASP A 56 -2.51 14.01 -10.76
C ASP A 56 -2.42 15.48 -11.22
N GLU A 57 -3.21 16.39 -10.64
CA GLU A 57 -3.19 17.82 -10.95
C GLU A 57 -1.86 18.49 -10.56
N THR A 58 -1.19 18.03 -9.50
CA THR A 58 0.14 18.50 -9.11
C THR A 58 1.27 17.71 -9.75
N GLY A 59 0.93 16.78 -10.66
CA GLY A 59 1.87 15.92 -11.38
C GLY A 59 2.36 14.71 -10.59
N TRP A 60 1.70 14.37 -9.49
CA TRP A 60 2.05 13.26 -8.61
C TRP A 60 0.91 12.25 -8.54
N SER A 61 1.02 11.16 -9.29
CA SER A 61 0.02 10.10 -9.30
C SER A 61 0.28 9.10 -8.17
N PRO A 62 -0.57 9.00 -7.14
CA PRO A 62 -0.42 8.00 -6.10
C PRO A 62 -0.66 6.60 -6.65
N ARG A 63 0.18 5.64 -6.25
CA ARG A 63 0.07 4.22 -6.56
C ARG A 63 0.48 3.44 -5.31
N PHE A 64 -0.23 2.38 -4.96
CA PHE A 64 0.09 1.58 -3.77
C PHE A 64 0.41 0.17 -4.22
N LEU A 65 1.67 -0.24 -4.08
CA LEU A 65 2.03 -1.63 -4.33
C LEU A 65 1.65 -2.45 -3.10
N ALA A 66 0.71 -3.37 -3.26
CA ALA A 66 0.23 -4.26 -2.22
C ALA A 66 0.66 -5.70 -2.50
N LEU A 67 0.99 -6.43 -1.42
CA LEU A 67 1.21 -7.87 -1.42
C LEU A 67 0.13 -8.52 -0.56
N TRP A 68 -0.60 -9.45 -1.15
CA TRP A 68 -1.70 -10.18 -0.55
C TRP A 68 -1.34 -11.65 -0.40
N VAL A 69 -1.77 -12.25 0.71
CA VAL A 69 -1.64 -13.69 1.01
C VAL A 69 -2.96 -14.23 1.53
N PRO A 70 -3.26 -15.53 1.37
CA PRO A 70 -4.42 -16.14 2.04
C PRO A 70 -4.39 -15.85 3.54
N ASP A 71 -5.50 -15.37 4.09
CA ASP A 71 -5.60 -15.05 5.53
C ASP A 71 -5.43 -16.29 6.41
N GLY A 72 -5.86 -17.46 5.90
CA GLY A 72 -5.72 -18.75 6.57
C GLY A 72 -6.73 -18.98 7.70
N LYS A 73 -7.46 -17.96 8.16
CA LYS A 73 -8.57 -18.10 9.12
C LYS A 73 -9.93 -18.08 8.43
N GLU A 74 -10.08 -17.24 7.40
CA GLU A 74 -11.32 -17.13 6.62
C GLU A 74 -11.10 -17.54 5.15
N PRO A 75 -11.80 -18.59 4.65
CA PRO A 75 -11.71 -18.97 3.24
C PRO A 75 -12.20 -17.86 2.31
N GLY A 76 -11.42 -17.56 1.27
CA GLY A 76 -11.77 -16.54 0.27
C GLY A 76 -11.38 -15.10 0.64
N ARG A 77 -10.77 -14.88 1.82
CA ARG A 77 -10.20 -13.58 2.19
C ARG A 77 -8.67 -13.62 2.06
N ASP A 78 -8.13 -12.62 1.38
CA ASP A 78 -6.71 -12.32 1.41
C ASP A 78 -6.41 -11.31 2.53
N ARG A 79 -5.26 -11.48 3.18
CA ARG A 79 -4.69 -10.55 4.14
C ARG A 79 -3.58 -9.74 3.47
N LEU A 80 -3.54 -8.44 3.78
CA LEU A 80 -2.44 -7.58 3.38
C LEU A 80 -1.16 -7.97 4.14
N ALA A 81 -0.14 -8.42 3.40
CA ALA A 81 1.13 -8.86 3.95
C ALA A 81 2.22 -7.78 3.89
N ALA A 82 2.16 -6.92 2.88
CA ALA A 82 3.02 -5.74 2.75
C ALA A 82 2.34 -4.70 1.86
N ALA A 83 2.70 -3.44 2.05
CA ALA A 83 2.28 -2.35 1.19
C ALA A 83 3.37 -1.28 1.10
N MET A 84 3.41 -0.58 -0.03
CA MET A 84 4.34 0.52 -0.26
C MET A 84 3.63 1.64 -1.02
N PRO A 85 3.56 2.87 -0.46
CA PRO A 85 3.11 4.03 -1.22
C PRO A 85 4.18 4.44 -2.24
N LEU A 86 3.74 4.68 -3.46
CA LEU A 86 4.55 5.12 -4.59
C LEU A 86 3.88 6.37 -5.19
N TYR A 87 4.68 7.30 -5.68
CA TYR A 87 4.19 8.50 -6.34
C TYR A 87 4.86 8.63 -7.69
N ALA A 88 4.12 8.30 -8.75
CA ALA A 88 4.61 8.43 -10.12
C ALA A 88 4.55 9.90 -10.53
N LYS A 89 5.70 10.48 -10.85
CA LYS A 89 5.78 11.88 -11.29
C LYS A 89 5.60 11.96 -12.81
N SER A 90 4.65 12.76 -13.28
CA SER A 90 4.37 12.90 -14.73
C SER A 90 5.20 14.00 -15.40
N HIS A 91 5.58 15.05 -14.65
CA HIS A 91 6.41 16.14 -15.13
C HIS A 91 7.18 16.80 -13.98
N SER A 92 8.35 17.38 -14.26
CA SER A 92 9.17 18.03 -13.23
C SER A 92 8.87 19.52 -13.03
N TYR A 93 8.10 20.17 -13.91
CA TYR A 93 7.90 21.64 -13.92
C TYR A 93 9.19 22.48 -13.72
N GLY A 94 10.35 21.94 -14.11
CA GLY A 94 11.65 22.61 -13.92
C GLY A 94 12.21 22.53 -12.49
N GLU A 95 11.54 21.84 -11.57
CA GLU A 95 12.08 21.48 -10.26
C GLU A 95 13.06 20.32 -10.44
N TYR A 96 14.33 20.56 -10.08
CA TYR A 96 15.31 19.48 -9.94
C TYR A 96 14.88 18.63 -8.73
N VAL A 97 14.52 17.38 -8.98
CA VAL A 97 14.25 16.36 -7.94
C VAL A 97 15.55 15.70 -7.57
#